data_AF-A0A315B513-F1
#
_entry.id   AF-A0A315B513-F1
#
_cell.length_a   1.000
_cell.length_b   1.000
_cell.length_c   1.000
_cell.angle_alpha   90.00
_cell.angle_beta   90.00
_cell.angle_gamma   90.00
#
_symmetry.space_group_name_H-M   'P 1'
#
loop_
_entity.id
_entity.type
_entity.pdbx_description
1 polymer ?
#
loop_
_entity_poly.entity_id
_entity_poly.type
_entity_poly.pdbx_seq_one_letter_code
_entity_poly.pdbx_strand_id
1 'polypeptide(L)'
;MYEIIKFVHLAAGIVWMGGMALMIWAIRPVAIAQLEPVLRLPLLGGILARFFKMVGLCILLLLASGGLMLMGVDMRLVPKGWHVMLGVGLLMCLVFGHLYFGPFRKMQAALSAGDLSSAGAQLGKIHPLVLLNFGLSWIAVGAVVICR
;
A
#
# COMPACT_ATOMS: atom_id res chain seq x y z
N MET A 1 -19.88 -17.36 8.32
CA MET A 1 -18.41 -17.19 8.32
C MET A 1 -17.90 -16.45 7.08
N TYR A 2 -18.36 -16.81 5.87
CA TYR A 2 -17.92 -16.17 4.62
C TYR A 2 -18.10 -14.64 4.57
N GLU A 3 -19.22 -14.10 5.08
CA GLU A 3 -19.46 -12.65 5.10
C GLU A 3 -18.49 -11.88 6.02
N ILE A 4 -18.04 -12.48 7.12
CA ILE A 4 -17.02 -11.88 7.99
C ILE A 4 -15.67 -11.84 7.27
N ILE A 5 -15.31 -12.90 6.55
CA ILE A 5 -14.05 -12.98 5.80
C ILE A 5 -14.03 -11.91 4.69
N LYS A 6 -15.13 -11.77 3.94
CA LYS A 6 -15.30 -10.69 2.95
C LYS A 6 -15.20 -9.32 3.58
N PHE A 7 -15.86 -9.10 4.72
CA PHE A 7 -15.82 -7.83 5.44
C PHE A 7 -14.38 -7.46 5.82
N VAL A 8 -13.62 -8.40 6.39
CA VAL A 8 -12.21 -8.20 6.74
C VAL A 8 -11.36 -7.90 5.50
N HIS A 9 -11.56 -8.65 4.42
CA HIS A 9 -10.85 -8.44 3.16
C HIS A 9 -11.09 -7.03 2.61
N LEU A 10 -12.36 -6.63 2.52
CA LEU A 10 -12.75 -5.32 2.00
C LEU A 10 -12.26 -4.19 2.92
N ALA A 11 -12.40 -4.35 4.23
CA ALA A 11 -11.93 -3.35 5.20
C ALA A 11 -10.41 -3.13 5.09
N ALA A 12 -9.62 -4.20 4.97
CA ALA A 12 -8.17 -4.11 4.78
C ALA A 12 -7.82 -3.40 3.45
N GLY A 13 -8.55 -3.71 2.37
CA GLY A 13 -8.43 -3.02 1.09
C GLY A 13 -8.73 -1.52 1.20
N ILE A 14 -9.84 -1.16 1.86
CA ILE A 14 -10.26 0.24 2.05
C ILE A 14 -9.23 1.02 2.87
N VAL A 15 -8.75 0.47 3.99
CA VAL A 15 -7.75 1.14 4.84
C VAL A 15 -6.46 1.38 4.07
N TRP A 16 -5.99 0.40 3.31
CA TRP A 16 -4.76 0.55 2.53
C TRP A 16 -4.94 1.54 1.37
N MET A 17 -5.96 1.37 0.53
CA MET A 17 -6.23 2.24 -0.62
C MET A 17 -6.55 3.68 -0.19
N GLY A 18 -7.41 3.84 0.82
CA GLY A 18 -7.79 5.14 1.38
C GLY A 18 -6.60 5.85 2.02
N GLY A 19 -5.74 5.13 2.73
CA GLY A 19 -4.51 5.70 3.29
C GLY A 19 -3.53 6.17 2.21
N MET A 20 -3.38 5.42 1.10
CA MET A 20 -2.57 5.86 -0.04
C MET A 20 -3.15 7.13 -0.68
N ALA A 21 -4.48 7.18 -0.91
CA ALA A 21 -5.16 8.36 -1.44
C ALA A 21 -4.93 9.59 -0.56
N LEU A 22 -5.09 9.44 0.77
CA LEU A 22 -4.86 10.52 1.73
C LEU A 22 -3.40 11.00 1.69
N MET A 23 -2.43 10.09 1.63
CA MET A 23 -1.01 10.44 1.54
C MET A 23 -0.68 11.20 0.25
N ILE A 24 -1.22 10.77 -0.90
CA ILE A 24 -0.93 11.34 -2.21
C ILE A 24 -1.60 12.72 -2.38
N TRP A 25 -2.88 12.83 -2.05
CA TRP A 25 -3.70 13.99 -2.42
C TRP A 25 -3.87 15.03 -1.31
N ALA A 26 -3.77 14.64 -0.04
CA ALA A 26 -3.95 15.58 1.08
C ALA A 26 -2.64 15.85 1.82
N ILE A 27 -2.01 14.82 2.37
CA ILE A 27 -0.89 15.00 3.30
C ILE A 27 0.35 15.55 2.57
N ARG A 28 0.79 14.91 1.48
CA ARG A 28 2.01 15.31 0.78
C ARG A 28 1.92 16.74 0.21
N PRO A 29 0.84 17.16 -0.49
CA PRO A 29 0.74 18.51 -1.03
C PRO A 29 0.76 19.58 0.07
N VAL A 30 -0.01 19.38 1.14
CA VAL A 30 -0.08 20.33 2.26
C VAL A 30 1.27 20.40 2.97
N ALA A 31 1.92 19.26 3.22
CA ALA A 31 3.23 19.23 3.85
C ALA A 31 4.30 19.93 2.99
N ILE A 32 4.21 19.85 1.65
CA ILE A 32 5.11 20.58 0.75
C ILE A 32 4.84 22.08 0.79
N ALA A 33 3.58 22.49 0.81
CA ALA A 33 3.18 23.89 0.78
C ALA A 33 3.44 24.65 2.09
N GLN A 34 3.34 23.97 3.23
CA GLN A 34 3.35 24.62 4.55
C GLN A 34 4.64 24.40 5.36
N LEU A 35 5.44 23.38 5.05
CA LEU A 35 6.59 23.00 5.87
C LEU A 35 7.89 23.08 5.09
N GLU A 36 8.89 23.71 5.71
CA GLU A 36 10.27 23.65 5.25
C GLU A 36 10.81 22.21 5.26
N PRO A 37 11.78 21.88 4.39
CA PRO A 37 12.30 20.51 4.27
C PRO A 37 12.75 19.88 5.60
N VAL A 38 13.35 20.66 6.49
CA VAL A 38 13.84 20.23 7.81
C VAL A 38 12.72 19.72 8.72
N LEU A 39 11.54 20.35 8.67
CA LEU A 39 10.37 19.95 9.46
C LEU A 39 9.51 18.91 8.73
N ARG A 40 9.44 19.02 7.40
CA ARG A 40 8.60 18.17 6.55
C ARG A 40 9.07 16.72 6.52
N LEU A 41 10.37 16.48 6.36
CA LEU A 41 10.89 15.12 6.19
C LEU A 41 10.70 14.23 7.43
N PRO A 42 10.98 14.69 8.67
CA PRO A 42 10.67 13.92 9.88
C PRO A 42 9.18 13.66 10.05
N LEU A 43 8.32 14.65 9.76
CA LEU A 43 6.86 14.48 9.85
C LEU A 43 6.36 13.39 8.89
N LEU A 44 6.73 13.49 7.61
CA LEU A 44 6.35 12.50 6.60
C LEU A 44 6.94 11.12 6.92
N GLY A 45 8.19 11.06 7.41
CA GLY A 45 8.81 9.81 7.86
C GLY A 45 8.03 9.15 9.00
N GLY A 46 7.62 9.92 10.01
CA GLY A 46 6.80 9.43 11.12
C GLY A 46 5.41 8.96 10.70
N ILE A 47 4.75 9.68 9.79
CA ILE A 47 3.44 9.28 9.23
C ILE A 47 3.59 7.98 8.44
N LEU A 48 4.56 7.90 7.52
CA LEU A 48 4.83 6.72 6.71
C LEU A 48 5.20 5.51 7.59
N ALA A 49 5.95 5.71 8.67
CA ALA A 49 6.30 4.63 9.60
C ALA A 49 5.07 4.00 10.26
N ARG A 50 4.10 4.81 10.68
CA ARG A 50 2.84 4.31 11.24
C ARG A 50 1.97 3.67 10.16
N PHE A 51 1.85 4.34 9.02
CA PHE A 51 1.06 3.87 7.89
C PHE A 51 1.56 2.51 7.37
N PHE A 52 2.86 2.34 7.15
CA PHE A 52 3.41 1.08 6.65
C PHE A 52 3.28 -0.09 7.63
N LYS A 53 3.27 0.17 8.95
CA LYS A 53 2.93 -0.89 9.93
C LYS A 53 1.47 -1.33 9.77
N MET A 54 0.54 -0.39 9.61
CA MET A 54 -0.86 -0.70 9.35
C MET A 54 -1.06 -1.42 8.01
N VAL A 55 -0.34 -1.00 6.96
CA VAL A 55 -0.37 -1.67 5.65
C VAL A 55 0.16 -3.10 5.74
N GLY A 56 1.24 -3.34 6.49
CA GLY A 56 1.73 -4.69 6.74
C GLY A 56 0.66 -5.60 7.34
N LEU A 57 -0.11 -5.10 8.32
CA LEU A 57 -1.26 -5.82 8.86
C LEU A 57 -2.36 -6.03 7.81
N CYS A 58 -2.70 -5.00 7.02
CA CYS A 58 -3.70 -5.10 5.96
C CYS A 58 -3.32 -6.16 4.92
N ILE A 59 -2.05 -6.24 4.51
CA ILE A 59 -1.53 -7.25 3.58
C ILE A 59 -1.74 -8.66 4.15
N LEU A 60 -1.38 -8.88 5.41
CA LEU A 60 -1.58 -10.19 6.06
C LEU A 60 -3.07 -10.57 6.08
N LEU A 61 -3.95 -9.62 6.43
CA LEU A 61 -5.39 -9.84 6.45
C LEU A 61 -5.94 -10.12 5.05
N LEU A 62 -5.49 -9.40 4.01
CA LEU A 62 -5.89 -9.60 2.62
C LEU A 62 -5.47 -10.97 2.08
N LEU A 63 -4.23 -11.40 2.35
CA LEU A 63 -3.72 -12.69 1.90
C LEU A 63 -4.44 -13.85 2.63
N ALA A 64 -4.62 -13.75 3.95
CA ALA A 64 -5.30 -14.77 4.73
C ALA A 64 -6.78 -14.89 4.31
N SER A 65 -7.50 -13.77 4.23
CA SER A 65 -8.91 -13.77 3.82
C SER A 65 -9.08 -14.17 2.36
N GLY A 66 -8.23 -13.70 1.45
CA GLY A 66 -8.24 -14.08 0.04
C GLY A 66 -7.97 -15.57 -0.16
N GLY A 67 -6.97 -16.12 0.54
CA GLY A 67 -6.67 -17.55 0.53
C GLY A 67 -7.85 -18.39 1.01
N LEU A 68 -8.47 -18.01 2.15
CA LEU A 68 -9.65 -18.70 2.67
C LEU A 68 -10.85 -18.65 1.70
N MET A 69 -11.04 -17.54 0.99
CA MET A 69 -12.08 -17.43 -0.03
C MET A 69 -11.81 -18.31 -1.27
N LEU A 70 -10.55 -18.54 -1.61
CA LEU A 70 -10.15 -19.38 -2.74
C LEU A 70 -10.17 -20.89 -2.42
N MET A 71 -9.93 -21.30 -1.17
CA MET A 71 -9.89 -22.73 -0.78
C MET A 71 -11.22 -23.48 -0.98
N GLY A 72 -12.34 -22.77 -1.09
CA GLY A 72 -13.68 -23.37 -1.29
C GLY A 72 -14.20 -23.36 -2.73
N VAL A 73 -13.41 -22.89 -3.70
CA VAL A 73 -13.85 -22.70 -5.09
C VAL A 73 -12.98 -23.51 -6.04
N ASP A 74 -13.59 -24.22 -6.98
CA ASP A 74 -12.85 -24.87 -8.06
C ASP A 74 -12.20 -23.79 -8.94
N MET A 75 -10.87 -23.75 -8.99
CA MET A 75 -10.09 -22.75 -9.74
C MET A 75 -10.43 -22.70 -11.24
N ARG A 76 -11.05 -23.77 -11.79
CA ARG A 76 -11.53 -23.82 -13.18
C ARG A 76 -12.87 -23.09 -13.40
N LEU A 77 -13.65 -22.88 -12.34
CA LEU A 77 -14.93 -22.16 -12.35
C LEU A 77 -14.80 -20.71 -11.86
N VAL A 78 -13.60 -20.31 -11.41
CA VAL A 78 -13.33 -18.96 -10.92
C VAL A 78 -13.33 -17.95 -12.08
N PRO A 79 -14.09 -16.83 -11.97
CA PRO A 79 -14.04 -15.74 -12.93
C PRO A 79 -12.64 -15.27 -13.28
N LYS A 80 -12.41 -14.91 -14.55
CA LYS A 80 -11.11 -14.39 -15.01
C LYS A 80 -10.65 -13.17 -14.20
N GLY A 81 -11.58 -12.33 -13.73
CA GLY A 81 -11.27 -11.16 -12.90
C GLY A 81 -10.63 -11.49 -11.54
N TRP A 82 -10.92 -12.65 -10.96
CA TRP A 82 -10.34 -13.06 -9.68
C TRP A 82 -8.88 -13.50 -9.84
N HIS A 83 -8.54 -14.15 -10.96
CA HIS A 83 -7.15 -14.48 -11.29
C HIS A 83 -6.32 -13.21 -11.50
N VAL A 84 -6.88 -12.20 -12.17
CA VAL A 84 -6.24 -10.89 -12.32
C VAL A 84 -6.08 -10.19 -10.96
N MET A 85 -7.14 -10.17 -10.13
CA MET A 85 -7.07 -9.60 -8.77
C MET A 85 -5.97 -10.26 -7.94
N LEU A 86 -5.86 -11.59 -7.97
CA LEU A 86 -4.82 -12.32 -7.24
C LEU A 86 -3.41 -11.94 -7.74
N GLY A 87 -3.19 -11.96 -9.06
CA GLY A 87 -1.91 -11.59 -9.65
C GLY A 87 -1.50 -10.15 -9.33
N VAL A 88 -2.44 -9.21 -9.44
CA VAL A 88 -2.23 -7.80 -9.11
C VAL A 88 -1.99 -7.61 -7.61
N GLY A 89 -2.75 -8.30 -6.75
CA GLY A 89 -2.58 -8.25 -5.30
C GLY A 89 -1.20 -8.75 -4.86
N LEU A 90 -0.71 -9.85 -5.46
CA LEU A 90 0.65 -10.35 -5.22
C LEU A 90 1.72 -9.35 -5.69
N LEU A 91 1.54 -8.76 -6.88
CA LEU A 91 2.43 -7.71 -7.39
C LEU A 91 2.47 -6.50 -6.45
N MET A 92 1.31 -6.06 -5.95
CA MET A 92 1.23 -4.97 -4.96
C MET A 92 1.98 -5.31 -3.67
N CYS A 93 1.89 -6.55 -3.19
CA CYS A 93 2.64 -7.02 -2.02
C CYS A 93 4.16 -6.97 -2.27
N LEU A 94 4.62 -7.39 -3.46
CA LEU A 94 6.03 -7.31 -3.85
C LEU A 94 6.53 -5.86 -3.92
N VAL A 95 5.75 -4.97 -4.54
CA VAL A 95 6.07 -3.53 -4.61
C VAL A 95 6.15 -2.94 -3.21
N PHE A 96 5.20 -3.26 -2.32
CA PHE A 96 5.24 -2.81 -0.93
C PHE A 96 6.45 -3.35 -0.19
N GLY A 97 6.78 -4.64 -0.34
CA GLY A 97 7.97 -5.24 0.23
C GLY A 97 9.25 -4.54 -0.21
N HIS A 98 9.40 -4.30 -1.52
CA HIS A 98 10.54 -3.56 -2.08
C HIS A 98 10.63 -2.14 -1.51
N LEU A 99 9.50 -1.44 -1.44
CA LEU A 99 9.38 -0.10 -0.88
C LEU A 99 9.80 -0.06 0.60
N TYR A 100 9.28 -0.99 1.40
CA TYR A 100 9.52 -1.04 2.84
C TYR A 100 10.98 -1.38 3.15
N PHE A 101 11.51 -2.45 2.56
CA PHE A 101 12.85 -2.93 2.87
C PHE A 101 13.97 -2.10 2.20
N GLY A 102 13.67 -1.43 1.08
CA GLY A 102 14.63 -0.60 0.35
C GLY A 102 14.60 0.86 0.81
N PRO A 103 13.87 1.73 0.09
CA PRO A 103 13.95 3.18 0.29
C PRO A 103 13.42 3.64 1.66
N PHE A 104 12.38 3.02 2.22
CA PHE A 104 11.82 3.46 3.50
C PHE A 104 12.80 3.24 4.67
N ARG A 105 13.42 2.07 4.77
CA ARG A 105 14.46 1.82 5.80
C ARG A 105 15.64 2.78 5.66
N LYS A 106 16.10 3.02 4.43
CA LYS A 106 17.20 3.97 4.15
C LYS A 106 16.82 5.41 4.52
N MET A 107 15.58 5.82 4.26
CA MET A 107 15.05 7.12 4.66
C MET A 107 15.05 7.28 6.17
N GLN A 108 14.54 6.30 6.93
CA GLN A 108 14.50 6.35 8.39
C GLN A 108 15.91 6.39 9.01
N ALA A 109 16.86 5.65 8.43
CA ALA A 109 18.25 5.69 8.86
C ALA A 109 18.88 7.08 8.62
N ALA A 110 18.68 7.66 7.44
CA ALA A 110 19.17 9.00 7.11
C ALA A 110 18.57 10.08 8.02
N LEU A 111 17.27 10.01 8.29
CA LEU A 111 16.59 10.91 9.26
C LEU A 111 17.20 10.80 10.66
N SER A 112 17.51 9.58 11.12
CA SER A 112 18.12 9.35 12.43
C SER A 112 19.56 9.88 12.51
N ALA A 113 20.26 9.92 11.37
CA ALA A 113 21.61 10.49 11.25
C ALA A 113 21.62 12.00 10.97
N GLY A 114 20.45 12.66 10.84
CA GLY A 114 20.35 14.08 10.48
C GLY A 114 20.65 14.38 9.00
N ASP A 115 20.84 13.37 8.15
CA ASP A 115 21.09 13.54 6.72
C ASP A 115 19.78 13.74 5.94
N LEU A 116 19.33 15.00 5.92
CA LEU A 116 18.09 15.40 5.26
C LEU A 116 18.16 15.28 3.73
N SER A 117 19.36 15.41 3.13
CA SER A 117 19.54 15.29 1.69
C SER A 117 19.27 13.85 1.23
N SER A 118 19.92 12.88 1.89
CA SER A 118 19.69 11.46 1.61
C SER A 118 18.26 11.04 1.95
N ALA A 119 17.70 11.53 3.06
CA ALA A 119 16.30 11.25 3.41
C ALA A 119 15.32 11.74 2.33
N GLY A 120 15.51 12.97 1.83
CA GLY A 120 14.72 13.54 0.75
C GLY A 120 14.83 12.74 -0.55
N ALA A 121 16.04 12.29 -0.91
CA ALA A 121 16.27 11.46 -2.08
C ALA A 121 15.54 10.11 -2.00
N GLN A 122 15.52 9.46 -0.83
CA GLN A 122 14.77 8.22 -0.64
C GLN A 122 13.26 8.45 -0.65
N LEU A 123 12.78 9.54 -0.04
CA LEU A 123 11.36 9.90 -0.09
C LEU A 123 10.88 10.13 -1.54
N GLY A 124 11.73 10.71 -2.39
CA GLY A 124 11.50 10.84 -3.83
C GLY A 124 11.31 9.51 -4.55
N LYS A 125 11.95 8.42 -4.08
CA LYS A 125 11.78 7.06 -4.61
C LYS A 125 10.54 6.37 -4.07
N ILE A 126 10.12 6.68 -2.84
CA ILE A 126 8.91 6.10 -2.23
C ILE A 126 7.67 6.56 -2.99
N HIS A 127 7.57 7.84 -3.33
CA HIS A 127 6.37 8.41 -3.95
C HIS A 127 5.89 7.70 -5.24
N PRO A 128 6.73 7.47 -6.27
CA PRO A 128 6.30 6.78 -7.48
C PRO A 128 5.89 5.32 -7.20
N LEU A 129 6.51 4.64 -6.24
CA LEU A 129 6.12 3.29 -5.85
C LEU A 129 4.74 3.28 -5.17
N VAL A 130 4.43 4.28 -4.34
CA VAL A 130 3.08 4.44 -3.76
C VAL A 130 2.05 4.74 -4.85
N LEU A 131 2.36 5.60 -5.83
CA LEU A 131 1.48 5.88 -6.97
C LEU A 131 1.22 4.64 -7.82
N LEU A 132 2.28 3.86 -8.10
CA LEU A 132 2.16 2.59 -8.81
C LEU A 132 1.24 1.63 -8.05
N ASN A 133 1.47 1.45 -6.74
CA ASN A 133 0.67 0.56 -5.91
C ASN A 133 -0.80 1.02 -5.85
N PHE A 134 -1.03 2.34 -5.77
CA PHE A 134 -2.37 2.92 -5.84
C PHE A 134 -3.06 2.66 -7.18
N GLY A 135 -2.35 2.81 -8.31
CA GLY A 135 -2.88 2.45 -9.63
C GLY A 135 -3.24 0.97 -9.74
N LEU A 136 -2.34 0.09 -9.27
CA LEU A 136 -2.58 -1.36 -9.21
C LEU A 136 -3.81 -1.69 -8.36
N SER A 137 -4.03 -0.98 -7.25
CA SER A 137 -5.21 -1.20 -6.40
C SER A 137 -6.53 -0.96 -7.14
N TRP A 138 -6.60 0.06 -7.99
CA TRP A 138 -7.76 0.30 -8.84
C TRP A 138 -7.93 -0.76 -9.93
N ILE A 139 -6.83 -1.27 -10.50
CA ILE A 139 -6.87 -2.38 -11.46
C ILE A 139 -7.42 -3.63 -10.78
N ALA A 140 -7.01 -3.93 -9.55
CA ALA A 140 -7.54 -5.07 -8.78
C ALA A 140 -9.05 -4.94 -8.54
N VAL A 141 -9.52 -3.76 -8.10
CA VAL A 141 -10.95 -3.49 -7.91
C VAL A 141 -11.71 -3.60 -9.24
N GLY A 142 -11.20 -2.96 -10.30
CA GLY A 142 -11.81 -2.99 -11.63
C GLY A 142 -11.92 -4.40 -12.20
N ALA A 143 -10.89 -5.23 -12.01
CA ALA A 143 -10.89 -6.62 -12.47
C ALA A 143 -12.04 -7.43 -11.84
N VAL A 144 -12.29 -7.26 -10.53
CA VAL A 144 -13.38 -7.98 -9.85
C VAL A 144 -14.76 -7.45 -10.26
N VAL A 145 -14.88 -6.13 -10.45
CA VAL A 145 -16.18 -5.50 -10.75
C VAL A 145 -16.59 -5.72 -12.21
N ILE A 146 -15.65 -5.60 -13.14
CA ILE A 146 -15.90 -5.57 -14.58
C ILE A 146 -15.75 -6.97 -15.22
N CYS A 147 -14.78 -7.77 -14.77
CA CYS A 147 -14.49 -9.10 -15.35
C CYS A 147 -15.08 -10.23 -14.50
N ARG A 148 -16.41 -10.27 -14.40
CA ARG A 148 -17.16 -11.34 -13.73
C ARG A 148 -17.16 -12.66 -14.48
#